data_AF-A0A2T4VUC7-F1
#
_entry.id   AF-A0A2T4VUC7-F1
#
_cell.length_a   1.000
_cell.length_b   1.000
_cell.length_c   1.000
_cell.angle_alpha   90.00
_cell.angle_beta   90.00
_cell.angle_gamma   90.00
#
_symmetry.space_group_name_H-M   'P 1'
#
loop_
_entity.id
_entity.type
_entity.pdbx_description
1 polymer ?
#
loop_
_entity_poly.entity_id
_entity_poly.type
_entity_poly.pdbx_seq_one_letter_code
_entity_poly.pdbx_strand_id
1 'polypeptide(L)'
;MDATHSPGARVRWLVAGAFHPSPSGHRWLLTAESFAEQLGRAASGLRLTVEDRLGSGDASSYEVSFDGLHAFQLSEVLNSIPDLRTLRSALDALAHARALDPQEVARLQSVMGPGRLSSAVAEALRGRRSAQEARSAVLGVIEELLFTTARDLLQHPLVARLESAWRGLHWLWTHCPSASGMDIEVLDVGPDQLVEALEQCLDVPALQRPDACFVLDASADMDTLYRLAALGEQAWVPMVVAVPPARVGEGQPPAQGEKEARPPEAWQRLRTDESSRWLCAALNPVVMMAEQHGEVRRECFTSPAFAVAALLAASFRDTRTFARVVGPGSGTRAPAVWRPHARSTVATEVGFSLHEQQRLAARGVLGVSGWWDSDSVLLAAAPTAYGGRDATPLAAQLLTGRLVRMAQEITERLPVGASPDAVSAVFTRAAEAFLPMGPGKSCQLQGRVVPTGNGERSVHVRAALRPELAGTHVQLEFTLPLRG
;
A
#
# COMPACT_ATOMS: atom_id res chain seq x y z
N MET A 1 9.43 32.51 -17.69
CA MET A 1 9.45 31.06 -18.01
C MET A 1 10.52 30.45 -17.13
N ASP A 2 10.10 29.97 -15.97
CA ASP A 2 10.98 29.27 -15.04
C ASP A 2 11.57 28.04 -15.73
N ALA A 3 12.84 27.75 -15.40
CA ALA A 3 13.58 26.57 -15.81
C ALA A 3 12.91 25.30 -15.23
N THR A 4 11.77 24.96 -15.81
CA THR A 4 10.96 23.80 -15.48
C THR A 4 11.67 22.58 -16.03
N HIS A 5 11.97 21.67 -15.11
CA HIS A 5 12.70 20.44 -15.36
C HIS A 5 11.97 19.63 -16.44
N SER A 6 12.72 19.02 -17.36
CA SER A 6 12.12 18.18 -18.42
C SER A 6 11.20 17.12 -17.78
N PRO A 7 9.91 17.05 -18.17
CA PRO A 7 8.90 16.19 -17.54
C PRO A 7 9.25 14.69 -17.57
N GLY A 8 10.23 14.28 -18.37
CA GLY A 8 10.72 12.89 -18.43
C GLY A 8 11.76 12.48 -17.38
N ALA A 9 12.39 13.42 -16.66
CA ALA A 9 13.51 13.04 -15.78
C ALA A 9 13.07 12.42 -14.44
N ARG A 10 11.85 12.70 -13.98
CA ARG A 10 11.37 12.25 -12.66
C ARG A 10 10.82 10.83 -12.71
N VAL A 11 10.82 10.15 -11.57
CA VAL A 11 10.11 8.87 -11.40
C VAL A 11 8.69 9.18 -10.94
N ARG A 12 7.69 8.58 -11.56
CA ARG A 12 6.28 8.84 -11.24
C ARG A 12 5.60 7.56 -10.79
N TRP A 13 4.99 7.59 -9.63
CA TRP A 13 4.15 6.50 -9.14
C TRP A 13 2.70 6.91 -9.19
N LEU A 14 1.84 5.98 -9.61
CA LEU A 14 0.40 6.12 -9.46
C LEU A 14 -0.07 5.15 -8.39
N VAL A 15 -0.68 5.66 -7.33
CA VAL A 15 -1.31 4.86 -6.28
C VAL A 15 -2.81 4.89 -6.47
N ALA A 16 -3.43 3.74 -6.71
CA ALA A 16 -4.86 3.60 -6.94
C ALA A 16 -5.55 2.85 -5.79
N GLY A 17 -6.57 3.47 -5.20
CA GLY A 17 -7.37 2.87 -4.15
C GLY A 17 -8.44 3.82 -3.61
N ALA A 18 -9.25 3.35 -2.66
CA ALA A 18 -10.37 4.12 -2.10
C ALA A 18 -9.90 5.04 -0.96
N PHE A 19 -9.58 6.29 -1.29
CA PHE A 19 -9.12 7.31 -0.34
C PHE A 19 -10.26 8.15 0.24
N HIS A 20 -11.42 8.18 -0.41
CA HIS A 20 -12.65 8.78 0.10
C HIS A 20 -13.72 7.73 0.45
N PRO A 21 -14.75 8.10 1.24
CA PRO A 21 -15.88 7.22 1.54
C PRO A 21 -16.62 6.77 0.28
N SER A 22 -16.72 7.67 -0.68
CA SER A 22 -17.26 7.46 -2.03
C SER A 22 -16.18 7.87 -3.03
N PRO A 23 -15.34 6.92 -3.49
CA PRO A 23 -14.27 7.22 -4.42
C PRO A 23 -14.78 7.88 -5.71
N SER A 24 -14.09 8.92 -6.14
CA SER A 24 -14.59 9.84 -7.18
C SER A 24 -13.97 9.64 -8.57
N GLY A 25 -12.94 8.80 -8.69
CA GLY A 25 -12.05 8.73 -9.85
C GLY A 25 -11.10 9.91 -9.96
N HIS A 26 -11.07 10.81 -8.97
CA HIS A 26 -10.21 11.99 -9.01
C HIS A 26 -8.74 11.62 -8.85
N ARG A 27 -7.88 12.28 -9.65
CA ARG A 27 -6.42 12.12 -9.61
C ARG A 27 -5.77 13.42 -9.14
N TRP A 28 -4.83 13.32 -8.21
CA TRP A 28 -4.04 14.47 -7.73
C TRP A 28 -2.58 14.11 -7.49
N LEU A 29 -1.71 15.11 -7.56
CA LEU A 29 -0.30 15.00 -7.16
C LEU A 29 -0.21 15.12 -5.64
N LEU A 30 0.51 14.19 -5.01
CA LEU A 30 0.72 14.19 -3.56
C LEU A 30 1.75 15.26 -3.15
N THR A 31 1.29 16.17 -2.31
CA THR A 31 2.04 17.23 -1.66
C THR A 31 1.60 17.33 -0.20
N ALA A 32 2.32 18.08 0.65
CA ALA A 32 1.89 18.29 2.03
C ALA A 32 0.51 18.95 2.14
N GLU A 33 0.24 19.92 1.27
CA GLU A 33 -1.04 20.63 1.20
C GLU A 33 -2.17 19.71 0.74
N SER A 34 -1.99 19.03 -0.40
CA SER A 34 -3.00 18.10 -0.91
C SER A 34 -3.24 16.91 0.02
N PHE A 35 -2.22 16.41 0.74
CA PHE A 35 -2.42 15.35 1.73
C PHE A 35 -3.37 15.79 2.84
N ALA A 36 -3.13 16.96 3.44
CA ALA A 36 -3.96 17.48 4.52
C ALA A 36 -5.38 17.83 4.04
N GLU A 37 -5.50 18.50 2.88
CA GLU A 37 -6.78 18.86 2.29
C GLU A 37 -7.65 17.63 1.99
N GLN A 38 -7.07 16.63 1.32
CA GLN A 38 -7.80 15.44 0.89
C GLN A 38 -8.14 14.53 2.06
N LEU A 39 -7.26 14.35 3.05
CA LEU A 39 -7.57 13.61 4.28
C LEU A 39 -8.72 14.28 5.06
N GLY A 40 -8.65 15.60 5.24
CA GLY A 40 -9.70 16.34 5.94
C GLY A 40 -11.06 16.26 5.25
N ARG A 41 -11.09 16.21 3.91
CA ARG A 41 -12.33 15.98 3.15
C ARG A 41 -12.83 14.55 3.27
N ALA A 42 -11.94 13.57 3.11
CA ALA A 42 -12.29 12.15 3.13
C ALA A 42 -12.82 11.69 4.48
N ALA A 43 -12.30 12.24 5.57
CA ALA A 43 -12.53 11.71 6.90
C ALA A 43 -13.38 12.64 7.79
N SER A 44 -14.17 13.54 7.21
CA SER A 44 -15.07 14.46 7.93
C SER A 44 -16.53 14.02 7.87
N GLY A 45 -17.26 14.14 8.99
CA GLY A 45 -18.70 13.94 9.05
C GLY A 45 -19.13 12.49 8.78
N LEU A 46 -18.29 11.52 9.10
CA LEU A 46 -18.57 10.10 8.87
C LEU A 46 -19.63 9.62 9.86
N ARG A 47 -20.75 9.15 9.34
CA ARG A 47 -21.82 8.55 10.15
C ARG A 47 -21.64 7.04 10.25
N LEU A 48 -21.36 6.56 11.44
CA LEU A 48 -21.04 5.17 11.74
C LEU A 48 -22.11 4.59 12.64
N THR A 49 -22.45 3.32 12.42
CA THR A 49 -23.32 2.56 13.32
C THR A 49 -22.56 1.36 13.81
N VAL A 50 -22.45 1.23 15.14
CA VAL A 50 -21.74 0.13 15.82
C VAL A 50 -22.65 -0.51 16.86
N GLU A 51 -22.26 -1.67 17.38
CA GLU A 51 -22.98 -2.31 18.48
C GLU A 51 -23.11 -1.33 19.67
N ASP A 52 -24.32 -1.18 20.21
CA ASP A 52 -24.51 -0.35 21.39
C ASP A 52 -24.00 -1.10 22.63
N ARG A 53 -22.81 -0.71 23.10
CA ARG A 53 -22.21 -1.25 24.32
C ARG A 53 -22.55 -0.45 25.58
N LEU A 54 -23.05 0.77 25.40
CA LEU A 54 -23.18 1.75 26.47
C LEU A 54 -24.65 1.91 26.89
N GLY A 55 -25.52 2.11 25.91
CA GLY A 55 -26.95 2.34 26.08
C GLY A 55 -27.79 1.07 26.18
N SER A 56 -29.06 1.21 25.83
CA SER A 56 -30.08 0.16 25.92
C SER A 56 -30.50 -0.41 24.55
N GLY A 57 -29.92 0.10 23.46
CA GLY A 57 -30.22 -0.36 22.12
C GLY A 57 -29.40 -1.58 21.72
N ASP A 58 -29.60 -2.00 20.46
CA ASP A 58 -28.73 -2.97 19.78
C ASP A 58 -27.59 -2.28 19.04
N ALA A 59 -27.80 -1.03 18.62
CA ALA A 59 -26.84 -0.25 17.85
C ALA A 59 -26.87 1.24 18.23
N SER A 60 -25.71 1.88 18.16
CA SER A 60 -25.50 3.30 18.41
C SER A 60 -24.89 3.97 17.19
N SER A 61 -25.39 5.16 16.84
CA SER A 61 -24.91 5.93 15.70
C SER A 61 -24.06 7.11 16.17
N TYR A 62 -22.89 7.27 15.56
CA TYR A 62 -21.93 8.31 15.88
C TYR A 62 -21.55 9.08 14.62
N GLU A 63 -21.39 10.39 14.73
CA GLU A 63 -20.74 11.22 13.72
C GLU A 63 -19.30 11.48 14.16
N VAL A 64 -18.33 11.09 13.32
CA VAL A 64 -16.90 11.23 13.61
C VAL A 64 -16.18 11.97 12.50
N SER A 65 -15.14 12.70 12.88
CA SER A 65 -14.24 13.39 11.96
C SER A 65 -12.79 13.15 12.35
N PHE A 66 -11.93 12.99 11.36
CA PHE A 66 -10.49 12.79 11.52
C PHE A 66 -9.75 13.86 10.72
N ASP A 67 -9.22 14.87 11.41
CA ASP A 67 -8.49 15.99 10.80
C ASP A 67 -7.00 15.68 10.53
N GLY A 68 -6.54 14.51 10.97
CA GLY A 68 -5.18 14.02 10.75
C GLY A 68 -5.01 12.56 11.14
N LEU A 69 -3.84 11.99 10.84
CA LEU A 69 -3.55 10.58 11.14
C LEU A 69 -3.55 10.24 12.64
N HIS A 70 -3.30 11.23 13.49
CA HIS A 70 -3.35 11.06 14.95
C HIS A 70 -4.78 10.93 15.46
N ALA A 71 -5.77 11.51 14.77
CA ALA A 71 -7.18 11.41 15.16
C ALA A 71 -7.72 9.97 15.11
N PHE A 72 -7.07 9.06 14.37
CA PHE A 72 -7.40 7.62 14.34
C PHE A 72 -6.84 6.83 15.55
N GLN A 73 -6.46 7.50 16.63
CA GLN A 73 -6.06 6.84 17.89
C GLN A 73 -7.27 6.64 18.79
N LEU A 74 -7.26 5.57 19.60
CA LEU A 74 -8.35 5.29 20.54
C LEU A 74 -8.65 6.50 21.44
N SER A 75 -7.62 7.13 22.00
CA SER A 75 -7.78 8.32 22.87
C SER A 75 -8.42 9.51 22.14
N GLU A 76 -8.06 9.74 20.88
CA GLU A 76 -8.58 10.85 20.10
C GLU A 76 -10.06 10.66 19.73
N VAL A 77 -10.48 9.42 19.43
CA VAL A 77 -11.92 9.11 19.21
C VAL A 77 -12.75 9.34 20.46
N LEU A 78 -12.24 8.94 21.62
CA LEU A 78 -12.90 9.18 22.90
C LEU A 78 -13.02 10.67 23.22
N ASN A 79 -12.00 11.44 22.84
CA ASN A 79 -12.00 12.88 23.03
C ASN A 79 -12.88 13.60 21.99
N SER A 80 -13.09 13.06 20.80
CA SER A 80 -13.87 13.75 19.75
C SER A 80 -15.38 13.59 19.93
N ILE A 81 -15.86 12.47 20.48
CA ILE A 81 -17.29 12.18 20.64
C ILE A 81 -17.80 12.71 22.00
N PRO A 82 -18.81 13.61 22.04
CA PRO A 82 -19.28 14.23 23.28
C PRO A 82 -19.68 13.25 24.39
N ASP A 83 -20.42 12.19 24.05
CA ASP A 83 -20.90 11.20 25.03
C ASP A 83 -19.75 10.39 25.63
N LEU A 84 -18.80 9.95 24.78
CA LEU A 84 -17.62 9.22 25.23
C LEU A 84 -16.68 10.10 26.08
N ARG A 85 -16.53 11.38 25.71
CA ARG A 85 -15.76 12.37 26.48
C ARG A 85 -16.36 12.60 27.87
N THR A 86 -17.68 12.64 27.96
CA THR A 86 -18.40 12.78 29.24
C THR A 86 -18.16 11.57 30.13
N LEU A 87 -18.27 10.36 29.58
CA LEU A 87 -17.94 9.13 30.30
C LEU A 87 -16.46 9.06 30.72
N ARG A 88 -15.54 9.48 29.85
CA ARG A 88 -14.10 9.54 30.17
C ARG A 88 -13.83 10.51 31.31
N SER A 89 -14.46 11.68 31.30
CA SER A 89 -14.32 12.66 32.38
C SER A 89 -14.84 12.13 33.72
N ALA A 90 -15.92 11.34 33.69
CA ALA A 90 -16.43 10.66 34.87
C ALA A 90 -15.47 9.57 35.37
N LEU A 91 -14.88 8.79 34.46
CA LEU A 91 -13.83 7.80 34.78
C LEU A 91 -12.62 8.47 35.44
N ASP A 92 -12.12 9.57 34.88
CA ASP A 92 -10.97 10.29 35.42
C ASP A 92 -11.29 10.86 36.82
N ALA A 93 -12.51 11.38 37.05
CA ALA A 93 -12.94 11.82 38.38
C ALA A 93 -12.95 10.67 39.41
N LEU A 94 -13.47 9.51 39.03
CA LEU A 94 -13.45 8.31 39.88
C LEU A 94 -12.03 7.80 40.16
N ALA A 95 -11.13 7.88 39.19
CA ALA A 95 -9.76 7.40 39.36
C ALA A 95 -9.02 8.16 40.47
N HIS A 96 -9.37 9.43 40.69
CA HIS A 96 -8.82 10.28 41.75
C HIS A 96 -9.58 10.18 43.09
N ALA A 97 -10.73 9.51 43.11
CA ALA A 97 -11.52 9.29 44.33
C ALA A 97 -10.87 8.25 45.25
N ARG A 98 -10.90 8.50 46.57
CA ARG A 98 -10.33 7.58 47.57
C ARG A 98 -11.18 6.32 47.78
N ALA A 99 -12.49 6.41 47.63
CA ALA A 99 -13.45 5.33 47.78
C ALA A 99 -14.69 5.67 46.95
N LEU A 100 -15.41 4.65 46.48
CA LEU A 100 -16.65 4.84 45.73
C LEU A 100 -17.79 5.18 46.70
N ASP A 101 -18.17 6.45 46.79
CA ASP A 101 -19.28 6.89 47.66
C ASP A 101 -20.65 6.80 46.93
N PRO A 102 -21.77 6.75 47.66
CA PRO A 102 -23.11 6.65 47.04
C PRO A 102 -23.47 7.81 46.11
N GLN A 103 -22.91 9.01 46.34
CA GLN A 103 -23.15 10.19 45.51
C GLN A 103 -22.40 10.08 44.18
N GLU A 104 -21.20 9.52 44.18
CA GLU A 104 -20.45 9.18 42.98
C GLU A 104 -21.15 8.10 42.16
N VAL A 105 -21.69 7.07 42.81
CA VAL A 105 -22.50 6.03 42.13
C VAL A 105 -23.75 6.64 41.49
N ALA A 106 -24.47 7.51 42.19
CA ALA A 106 -25.64 8.19 41.64
C ALA A 106 -25.26 9.10 40.46
N ARG A 107 -24.13 9.82 40.57
CA ARG A 107 -23.59 10.65 39.48
C ARG A 107 -23.25 9.80 38.25
N LEU A 108 -22.56 8.67 38.43
CA LEU A 108 -22.28 7.74 37.33
C LEU A 108 -23.57 7.22 36.69
N GLN A 109 -24.53 6.77 37.49
CA GLN A 109 -25.81 6.27 36.97
C GLN A 109 -26.56 7.33 36.16
N SER A 110 -26.48 8.60 36.58
CA SER A 110 -27.07 9.71 35.83
C SER A 110 -26.40 9.97 34.47
N VAL A 111 -25.08 9.79 34.39
CA VAL A 111 -24.30 9.95 33.15
C VAL A 111 -24.45 8.76 32.21
N MET A 112 -24.47 7.53 32.73
CA MET A 112 -24.57 6.31 31.94
C MET A 112 -25.97 6.09 31.36
N GLY A 113 -27.01 6.58 32.06
CA GLY A 113 -28.39 6.24 31.74
C GLY A 113 -28.70 4.73 31.94
N PRO A 114 -29.94 4.30 31.64
CA PRO A 114 -30.28 2.87 31.64
C PRO A 114 -29.62 2.17 30.44
N GLY A 115 -29.07 0.97 30.66
CA GLY A 115 -28.44 0.22 29.57
C GLY A 115 -27.47 -0.87 29.99
N ARG A 116 -26.74 -1.39 29.01
CA ARG A 116 -25.73 -2.45 29.16
C ARG A 116 -24.59 -2.01 30.09
N LEU A 117 -24.10 -0.78 29.95
CA LEU A 117 -23.07 -0.23 30.84
C LEU A 117 -23.55 -0.16 32.30
N SER A 118 -24.75 0.37 32.53
CA SER A 118 -25.34 0.44 33.88
C SER A 118 -25.51 -0.95 34.51
N SER A 119 -25.88 -1.94 33.70
CA SER A 119 -26.05 -3.33 34.13
C SER A 119 -24.71 -3.99 34.45
N ALA A 120 -23.68 -3.76 33.63
CA ALA A 120 -22.33 -4.25 33.84
C ALA A 120 -21.68 -3.65 35.10
N VAL A 121 -21.88 -2.35 35.34
CA VAL A 121 -21.45 -1.67 36.59
C VAL A 121 -22.17 -2.25 37.81
N ALA A 122 -23.49 -2.45 37.73
CA ALA A 122 -24.25 -3.07 38.80
C ALA A 122 -23.76 -4.49 39.11
N GLU A 123 -23.43 -5.29 38.09
CA GLU A 123 -22.84 -6.62 38.25
C GLU A 123 -21.44 -6.55 38.88
N ALA A 124 -20.59 -5.63 38.42
CA ALA A 124 -19.23 -5.45 38.94
C ALA A 124 -19.19 -5.11 40.44
N LEU A 125 -20.24 -4.46 40.94
CA LEU A 125 -20.43 -4.13 42.35
C LEU A 125 -20.91 -5.31 43.20
N ARG A 126 -21.52 -6.35 42.62
CA ARG A 126 -22.06 -7.50 43.39
C ARG A 126 -20.93 -8.27 44.08
N GLY A 127 -21.08 -8.46 45.39
CA GLY A 127 -20.19 -9.30 46.19
C GLY A 127 -18.81 -8.71 46.50
N ARG A 128 -18.56 -7.42 46.20
CA ARG A 128 -17.31 -6.73 46.56
C ARG A 128 -17.28 -6.42 48.05
N ARG A 129 -16.14 -6.70 48.70
CA ARG A 129 -16.01 -6.66 50.16
C ARG A 129 -15.46 -5.33 50.67
N SER A 130 -14.86 -4.53 49.79
CA SER A 130 -14.36 -3.19 50.11
C SER A 130 -14.73 -2.17 49.04
N ALA A 131 -14.83 -0.89 49.45
CA ALA A 131 -15.07 0.23 48.55
C ALA A 131 -13.94 0.41 47.52
N GLN A 132 -12.72 -0.03 47.86
CA GLN A 132 -11.57 -0.03 46.96
C GLN A 132 -11.69 -1.07 45.85
N GLU A 133 -12.10 -2.30 46.19
CA GLU A 133 -12.39 -3.36 45.21
C GLU A 133 -13.55 -2.97 44.28
N ALA A 134 -14.62 -2.41 44.86
CA ALA A 134 -15.75 -1.90 44.11
C ALA A 134 -15.34 -0.83 43.11
N ARG A 135 -14.55 0.18 43.54
CA ARG A 135 -14.03 1.23 42.65
C ARG A 135 -13.20 0.64 41.52
N SER A 136 -12.24 -0.24 41.83
CA SER A 136 -11.36 -0.84 40.82
C SER A 136 -12.16 -1.66 39.80
N ALA A 137 -13.19 -2.40 40.23
CA ALA A 137 -14.03 -3.17 39.34
C ALA A 137 -14.89 -2.28 38.42
N VAL A 138 -15.46 -1.20 38.97
CA VAL A 138 -16.24 -0.23 38.19
C VAL A 138 -15.36 0.49 37.17
N LEU A 139 -14.16 0.95 37.58
CA LEU A 139 -13.20 1.58 36.67
C LEU A 139 -12.85 0.64 35.51
N GLY A 140 -12.51 -0.62 35.81
CA GLY A 140 -12.16 -1.60 34.78
C GLY A 140 -13.28 -1.84 33.77
N VAL A 141 -14.52 -1.98 34.23
CA VAL A 141 -15.68 -2.21 33.33
C VAL A 141 -15.98 -0.99 32.46
N ILE A 142 -15.96 0.22 33.03
CA ILE A 142 -16.21 1.45 32.26
C ILE A 142 -15.11 1.63 31.22
N GLU A 143 -13.84 1.46 31.61
CA GLU A 143 -12.68 1.59 30.73
C GLU A 143 -12.74 0.57 29.59
N GLU A 144 -12.98 -0.72 29.90
CA GLU A 144 -13.10 -1.77 28.89
C GLU A 144 -14.20 -1.45 27.87
N LEU A 145 -15.43 -1.12 28.31
CA LEU A 145 -16.54 -0.84 27.40
C LEU A 145 -16.31 0.44 26.56
N LEU A 146 -15.70 1.46 27.15
CA LEU A 146 -15.39 2.72 26.49
C LEU A 146 -14.34 2.54 25.39
N PHE A 147 -13.22 1.87 25.69
CA PHE A 147 -12.19 1.58 24.69
C PHE A 147 -12.64 0.54 23.66
N THR A 148 -13.49 -0.41 24.03
CA THR A 148 -14.09 -1.35 23.07
C THR A 148 -15.01 -0.63 22.10
N THR A 149 -15.79 0.36 22.57
CA THR A 149 -16.64 1.19 21.69
C THR A 149 -15.79 2.01 20.72
N ALA A 150 -14.72 2.65 21.20
CA ALA A 150 -13.79 3.39 20.35
C ALA A 150 -13.08 2.48 19.32
N ARG A 151 -12.70 1.26 19.74
CA ARG A 151 -12.14 0.25 18.84
C ARG A 151 -13.15 -0.13 17.76
N ASP A 152 -14.40 -0.40 18.13
CA ASP A 152 -15.44 -0.80 17.17
C ASP A 152 -15.72 0.31 16.14
N LEU A 153 -15.64 1.59 16.55
CA LEU A 153 -15.71 2.73 15.63
C LEU A 153 -14.53 2.78 14.66
N LEU A 154 -13.30 2.58 15.16
CA LEU A 154 -12.10 2.59 14.32
C LEU A 154 -11.99 1.35 13.43
N GLN A 155 -12.56 0.22 13.85
CA GLN A 155 -12.63 -1.03 13.09
C GLN A 155 -13.85 -1.11 12.16
N HIS A 156 -14.73 -0.10 12.18
CA HIS A 156 -15.82 0.00 11.21
C HIS A 156 -15.23 -0.05 9.79
N PRO A 157 -15.73 -0.89 8.85
CA PRO A 157 -15.07 -1.15 7.57
C PRO A 157 -14.68 0.08 6.77
N LEU A 158 -15.53 1.11 6.79
CA LEU A 158 -15.25 2.41 6.17
C LEU A 158 -14.04 3.12 6.80
N VAL A 159 -13.97 3.20 8.14
CA VAL A 159 -12.91 3.90 8.86
C VAL A 159 -11.59 3.14 8.75
N ALA A 160 -11.63 1.82 8.96
CA ALA A 160 -10.46 0.97 8.85
C ALA A 160 -9.81 1.04 7.46
N ARG A 161 -10.63 1.06 6.39
CA ARG A 161 -10.15 1.24 5.01
C ARG A 161 -9.49 2.61 4.82
N LEU A 162 -10.16 3.69 5.24
CA LEU A 162 -9.61 5.05 5.13
C LEU A 162 -8.29 5.18 5.88
N GLU A 163 -8.25 4.75 7.14
CA GLU A 163 -7.03 4.80 7.94
C GLU A 163 -5.90 4.00 7.30
N SER A 164 -6.17 2.78 6.86
CA SER A 164 -5.23 1.90 6.15
C SER A 164 -4.63 2.60 4.93
N ALA A 165 -5.47 3.19 4.07
CA ALA A 165 -5.05 3.87 2.86
C ALA A 165 -4.23 5.13 3.18
N TRP A 166 -4.69 5.98 4.09
CA TRP A 166 -4.03 7.25 4.44
C TRP A 166 -2.72 7.06 5.21
N ARG A 167 -2.65 6.11 6.14
CA ARG A 167 -1.39 5.75 6.83
C ARG A 167 -0.38 5.15 5.87
N GLY A 168 -0.83 4.26 4.97
CA GLY A 168 0.03 3.66 3.94
C GLY A 168 0.58 4.70 2.97
N LEU A 169 -0.26 5.62 2.51
CA LEU A 169 0.14 6.72 1.64
C LEU A 169 1.15 7.65 2.32
N HIS A 170 0.91 8.01 3.57
CA HIS A 170 1.85 8.80 4.36
C HIS A 170 3.18 8.07 4.52
N TRP A 171 3.16 6.77 4.85
CA TRP A 171 4.38 5.96 4.97
C TRP A 171 5.16 5.96 3.66
N LEU A 172 4.49 5.75 2.53
CA LEU A 172 5.12 5.83 1.21
C LEU A 172 5.78 7.19 0.97
N TRP A 173 5.04 8.26 1.27
CA TRP A 173 5.50 9.63 1.08
C TRP A 173 6.75 9.96 1.90
N THR A 174 6.91 9.36 3.09
CA THR A 174 8.16 9.52 3.88
C THR A 174 9.42 8.99 3.17
N HIS A 175 9.27 8.11 2.17
CA HIS A 175 10.38 7.61 1.35
C HIS A 175 10.65 8.45 0.09
N CYS A 176 9.78 9.41 -0.22
CA CYS A 176 9.85 10.27 -1.41
C CYS A 176 9.99 11.75 -1.05
N PRO A 177 11.11 12.19 -0.42
CA PRO A 177 11.33 13.62 -0.18
C PRO A 177 11.40 14.37 -1.51
N SER A 178 11.04 15.66 -1.55
CA SER A 178 10.95 16.43 -2.83
C SER A 178 12.23 16.41 -3.67
N ALA A 179 13.40 16.32 -3.01
CA ALA A 179 14.72 16.23 -3.65
C ALA A 179 15.06 14.83 -4.24
N SER A 180 14.25 13.81 -3.94
CA SER A 180 14.45 12.45 -4.47
C SER A 180 14.27 12.38 -5.98
N GLY A 181 13.56 13.31 -6.61
CA GLY A 181 13.21 13.22 -8.03
C GLY A 181 12.07 12.24 -8.30
N MET A 182 11.26 11.94 -7.28
CA MET A 182 10.08 11.10 -7.36
C MET A 182 8.82 11.92 -7.12
N ASP A 183 7.77 11.61 -7.87
CA ASP A 183 6.43 12.14 -7.70
C ASP A 183 5.48 10.98 -7.40
N ILE A 184 4.55 11.22 -6.48
CA ILE A 184 3.47 10.29 -6.16
C ILE A 184 2.18 10.95 -6.60
N GLU A 185 1.44 10.27 -7.45
CA GLU A 185 0.08 10.65 -7.80
C GLU A 185 -0.88 9.64 -7.21
N VAL A 186 -2.04 10.13 -6.80
CA VAL A 186 -3.07 9.32 -6.18
C VAL A 186 -4.29 9.35 -7.08
N LEU A 187 -4.89 8.18 -7.31
CA LEU A 187 -6.16 7.98 -7.98
C LEU A 187 -7.15 7.41 -6.96
N ASP A 188 -8.13 8.23 -6.56
CA ASP A 188 -9.18 7.82 -5.64
C ASP A 188 -10.25 7.03 -6.37
N VAL A 189 -10.16 5.70 -6.32
CA VAL A 189 -11.02 4.80 -7.08
C VAL A 189 -11.39 3.56 -6.26
N GLY A 190 -12.66 3.14 -6.37
CA GLY A 190 -13.13 1.90 -5.79
C GLY A 190 -12.82 0.69 -6.67
N PRO A 191 -12.89 -0.54 -6.14
CA PRO A 191 -12.56 -1.75 -6.89
C PRO A 191 -13.40 -1.92 -8.17
N ASP A 192 -14.67 -1.51 -8.15
CA ASP A 192 -15.62 -1.69 -9.26
C ASP A 192 -15.32 -0.83 -10.49
N GLN A 193 -14.61 0.29 -10.32
CA GLN A 193 -14.27 1.25 -11.39
C GLN A 193 -12.77 1.30 -11.69
N LEU A 194 -12.00 0.44 -11.01
CA LEU A 194 -10.55 0.51 -10.96
C LEU A 194 -9.92 0.43 -12.36
N VAL A 195 -10.33 -0.56 -13.15
CA VAL A 195 -9.72 -0.81 -14.47
C VAL A 195 -10.05 0.32 -15.43
N GLU A 196 -11.31 0.76 -15.51
CA GLU A 196 -11.70 1.85 -16.41
C GLU A 196 -11.00 3.17 -16.02
N ALA A 197 -10.89 3.48 -14.72
CA ALA A 197 -10.22 4.69 -14.26
C ALA A 197 -8.71 4.66 -14.54
N LEU A 198 -8.06 3.49 -14.38
CA LEU A 198 -6.65 3.32 -14.73
C LEU A 198 -6.42 3.43 -16.24
N GLU A 199 -7.30 2.86 -17.06
CA GLU A 199 -7.24 2.98 -18.52
C GLU A 199 -7.27 4.45 -18.94
N GLN A 200 -8.23 5.23 -18.42
CA GLN A 200 -8.31 6.68 -18.65
C GLN A 200 -7.07 7.43 -18.16
N CYS A 201 -6.50 7.03 -17.01
CA CYS A 201 -5.29 7.67 -16.48
C CYS A 201 -4.03 7.39 -17.32
N LEU A 202 -4.00 6.24 -18.01
CA LEU A 202 -2.88 5.79 -18.83
C LEU A 202 -3.00 6.19 -20.30
N ASP A 203 -4.17 6.69 -20.72
CA ASP A 203 -4.41 7.32 -22.03
C ASP A 203 -3.79 8.73 -22.11
N VAL A 204 -2.47 8.77 -21.90
CA VAL A 204 -1.62 9.94 -21.99
C VAL A 204 -0.37 9.60 -22.80
N PRO A 205 0.39 10.59 -23.31
CA PRO A 205 1.65 10.35 -24.03
C PRO A 205 2.60 9.44 -23.24
N ALA A 206 3.38 8.61 -23.94
CA ALA A 206 4.17 7.54 -23.33
C ALA A 206 5.09 8.01 -22.20
N LEU A 207 5.75 9.17 -22.35
CA LEU A 207 6.61 9.74 -21.31
C LEU A 207 5.86 10.32 -20.10
N GLN A 208 4.56 10.58 -20.22
CA GLN A 208 3.74 11.12 -19.14
C GLN A 208 3.10 10.03 -18.29
N ARG A 209 3.11 8.78 -18.75
CA ARG A 209 2.62 7.62 -17.99
C ARG A 209 3.48 7.40 -16.73
N PRO A 210 2.89 6.89 -15.64
CA PRO A 210 3.64 6.52 -14.44
C PRO A 210 4.67 5.42 -14.76
N ASP A 211 5.71 5.33 -13.96
CA ASP A 211 6.68 4.23 -14.01
C ASP A 211 6.11 2.94 -13.42
N ALA A 212 5.22 3.03 -12.44
CA ALA A 212 4.50 1.92 -11.84
C ALA A 212 3.12 2.35 -11.34
N CYS A 213 2.17 1.43 -11.35
CA CYS A 213 0.88 1.57 -10.69
C CYS A 213 0.82 0.64 -9.46
N PHE A 214 0.45 1.19 -8.31
CA PHE A 214 0.27 0.44 -7.06
C PHE A 214 -1.22 0.42 -6.72
N VAL A 215 -1.82 -0.75 -6.81
CA VAL A 215 -3.26 -0.97 -6.58
C VAL A 215 -3.45 -1.53 -5.18
N LEU A 216 -4.12 -0.75 -4.33
CA LEU A 216 -4.24 -1.04 -2.90
C LEU A 216 -5.26 -2.15 -2.61
N ASP A 217 -6.38 -2.09 -3.34
CA ASP A 217 -7.52 -2.99 -3.25
C ASP A 217 -7.91 -3.44 -4.66
N ALA A 218 -7.21 -4.43 -5.20
CA ALA A 218 -7.71 -5.12 -6.38
C ALA A 218 -8.92 -5.97 -5.96
N SER A 219 -9.98 -5.99 -6.78
CA SER A 219 -11.09 -6.90 -6.54
C SER A 219 -10.55 -8.32 -6.37
N ALA A 220 -11.28 -9.15 -5.62
CA ALA A 220 -10.85 -10.52 -5.42
C ALA A 220 -10.93 -11.36 -6.70
N ASP A 221 -11.42 -10.87 -7.85
CA ASP A 221 -11.63 -11.71 -9.02
C ASP A 221 -10.37 -11.84 -9.91
N MET A 222 -10.27 -12.97 -10.63
CA MET A 222 -9.14 -13.23 -11.52
C MET A 222 -9.23 -12.42 -12.82
N ASP A 223 -10.42 -12.04 -13.25
CA ASP A 223 -10.66 -11.28 -14.48
C ASP A 223 -10.00 -9.91 -14.42
N THR A 224 -10.16 -9.23 -13.29
CA THR A 224 -9.51 -7.96 -12.97
C THR A 224 -7.99 -8.09 -13.04
N LEU A 225 -7.41 -9.20 -12.57
CA LEU A 225 -5.97 -9.43 -12.67
C LEU A 225 -5.49 -9.59 -14.12
N TYR A 226 -6.25 -10.29 -14.98
CA TYR A 226 -5.95 -10.36 -16.41
C TYR A 226 -6.07 -8.98 -17.08
N ARG A 227 -7.14 -8.23 -16.78
CA ARG A 227 -7.35 -6.89 -17.31
C ARG A 227 -6.24 -5.93 -16.90
N LEU A 228 -5.81 -5.97 -15.64
CA LEU A 228 -4.68 -5.18 -15.15
C LEU A 228 -3.37 -5.57 -15.82
N ALA A 229 -3.10 -6.88 -16.00
CA ALA A 229 -1.91 -7.35 -16.71
C ALA A 229 -1.87 -6.85 -18.16
N ALA A 230 -2.99 -6.98 -18.90
CA ALA A 230 -3.12 -6.49 -20.27
C ALA A 230 -2.98 -4.96 -20.36
N LEU A 231 -3.59 -4.22 -19.43
CA LEU A 231 -3.46 -2.76 -19.36
C LEU A 231 -2.00 -2.36 -19.08
N GLY A 232 -1.32 -3.06 -18.19
CA GLY A 232 0.10 -2.85 -17.89
C GLY A 232 0.99 -3.12 -19.10
N GLU A 233 0.70 -4.15 -19.88
CA GLU A 233 1.40 -4.43 -21.13
C GLU A 233 1.19 -3.32 -22.16
N GLN A 234 -0.06 -2.94 -22.43
CA GLN A 234 -0.40 -1.89 -23.39
C GLN A 234 0.24 -0.54 -23.02
N ALA A 235 0.27 -0.23 -21.72
CA ALA A 235 0.86 1.00 -21.21
C ALA A 235 2.39 0.93 -21.06
N TRP A 236 2.97 -0.28 -21.08
CA TRP A 236 4.34 -0.58 -20.67
C TRP A 236 4.61 -0.20 -19.20
N VAL A 237 3.65 -0.42 -18.30
CA VAL A 237 3.69 0.00 -16.89
C VAL A 237 3.42 -1.21 -15.98
N PRO A 238 4.33 -1.56 -15.05
CA PRO A 238 4.08 -2.60 -14.06
C PRO A 238 2.93 -2.24 -13.11
N MET A 239 2.05 -3.21 -12.90
CA MET A 239 0.91 -3.18 -11.99
C MET A 239 1.25 -4.00 -10.74
N VAL A 240 1.52 -3.33 -9.63
CA VAL A 240 1.74 -3.96 -8.33
C VAL A 240 0.41 -3.97 -7.58
N VAL A 241 -0.15 -5.16 -7.39
CA VAL A 241 -1.50 -5.34 -6.87
C VAL A 241 -1.44 -6.09 -5.55
N ALA A 242 -2.19 -5.64 -4.54
CA ALA A 242 -2.43 -6.46 -3.37
C ALA A 242 -3.41 -7.59 -3.71
N VAL A 243 -3.09 -8.81 -3.30
CA VAL A 243 -3.95 -9.99 -3.50
C VAL A 243 -4.26 -10.67 -2.17
N PRO A 244 -5.48 -11.18 -1.97
CA PRO A 244 -5.79 -11.96 -0.79
C PRO A 244 -5.09 -13.34 -0.84
N PRO A 245 -4.63 -13.88 0.32
CA PRO A 245 -3.86 -15.14 0.36
C PRO A 245 -4.50 -16.32 -0.37
N ALA A 246 -5.83 -16.46 -0.24
CA ALA A 246 -6.60 -17.55 -0.85
C ALA A 246 -6.45 -17.63 -2.38
N ARG A 247 -6.14 -16.51 -3.07
CA ARG A 247 -6.04 -16.45 -4.54
C ARG A 247 -4.76 -17.04 -5.08
N VAL A 248 -3.70 -17.01 -4.28
CA VAL A 248 -2.39 -17.54 -4.65
C VAL A 248 -2.15 -18.94 -4.05
N GLY A 249 -3.19 -19.53 -3.44
CA GLY A 249 -3.11 -20.84 -2.79
C GLY A 249 -2.45 -20.79 -1.42
N GLU A 250 -2.43 -19.63 -0.77
CA GLU A 250 -2.03 -19.50 0.62
C GLU A 250 -3.29 -19.56 1.51
N GLY A 251 -3.34 -20.59 2.35
CA GLY A 251 -4.37 -20.82 3.36
C GLY A 251 -3.70 -21.12 4.71
N GLN A 252 -4.43 -21.76 5.64
CA GLN A 252 -3.78 -22.27 6.86
C GLN A 252 -2.57 -23.13 6.49
N PRO A 253 -1.45 -23.02 7.23
CA PRO A 253 -0.27 -23.85 6.98
C PRO A 253 -0.68 -25.33 7.03
N PRO A 254 -0.21 -26.15 6.06
CA PRO A 254 -0.55 -27.57 6.03
C PRO A 254 -0.15 -28.24 7.34
N ALA A 255 -0.98 -29.17 7.83
CA ALA A 255 -0.60 -29.99 8.97
C ALA A 255 0.66 -30.81 8.61
N GLN A 256 1.48 -31.17 9.61
CA GLN A 256 2.69 -31.96 9.37
C GLN A 256 2.38 -33.21 8.54
N GLY A 257 3.00 -33.32 7.36
CA GLY A 257 2.83 -34.46 6.44
C GLY A 257 1.82 -34.26 5.32
N GLU A 258 1.07 -33.15 5.30
CA GLU A 258 0.19 -32.83 4.17
C GLU A 258 0.98 -32.30 2.97
N LYS A 259 0.57 -32.73 1.78
CA LYS A 259 1.12 -32.20 0.53
C LYS A 259 0.79 -30.73 0.42
N GLU A 260 1.81 -29.94 0.12
CA GLU A 260 1.69 -28.51 -0.05
C GLU A 260 0.58 -28.16 -1.05
N ALA A 261 -0.30 -27.23 -0.66
CA ALA A 261 -1.41 -26.80 -1.49
C ALA A 261 -0.86 -26.22 -2.79
N ARG A 262 -1.31 -26.78 -3.92
CA ARG A 262 -1.00 -26.24 -5.24
C ARG A 262 -1.72 -24.90 -5.43
N PRO A 263 -1.11 -23.92 -6.11
CA PRO A 263 -1.82 -22.70 -6.48
C PRO A 263 -3.07 -23.04 -7.30
N PRO A 264 -4.18 -22.27 -7.18
CA PRO A 264 -5.39 -22.47 -7.97
C PRO A 264 -5.08 -22.52 -9.48
N GLU A 265 -5.80 -23.35 -10.24
CA GLU A 265 -5.60 -23.46 -11.69
C GLU A 265 -5.75 -22.13 -12.43
N ALA A 266 -6.64 -21.25 -11.95
CA ALA A 266 -6.83 -19.92 -12.53
C ALA A 266 -5.57 -19.05 -12.38
N TRP A 267 -4.89 -19.14 -11.23
CA TRP A 267 -3.60 -18.47 -11.01
C TRP A 267 -2.54 -19.06 -11.94
N GLN A 268 -2.46 -20.38 -12.04
CA GLN A 268 -1.48 -21.03 -12.94
C GLN A 268 -1.67 -20.61 -14.41
N ARG A 269 -2.92 -20.51 -14.88
CA ARG A 269 -3.23 -19.99 -16.22
C ARG A 269 -2.77 -18.54 -16.43
N LEU A 270 -3.00 -17.67 -15.44
CA LEU A 270 -2.57 -16.28 -15.51
C LEU A 270 -1.04 -16.20 -15.65
N ARG A 271 -0.30 -17.03 -14.92
CA ARG A 271 1.17 -17.04 -14.98
C ARG A 271 1.74 -17.51 -16.31
N THR A 272 0.96 -18.22 -17.13
CA THR A 272 1.37 -18.63 -18.48
C THR A 272 1.07 -17.57 -19.53
N ASP A 273 0.27 -16.57 -19.18
CA ASP A 273 -0.04 -15.43 -20.04
C ASP A 273 1.15 -14.45 -20.06
N GLU A 274 1.58 -14.06 -21.25
CA GLU A 274 2.71 -13.16 -21.45
C GLU A 274 2.47 -11.78 -20.84
N SER A 275 1.22 -11.27 -20.88
CA SER A 275 0.84 -9.99 -20.29
C SER A 275 1.09 -9.96 -18.77
N SER A 276 1.05 -11.13 -18.11
CA SER A 276 1.27 -11.23 -16.66
C SER A 276 2.69 -10.84 -16.21
N ARG A 277 3.63 -10.62 -17.14
CA ARG A 277 4.95 -10.03 -16.80
C ARG A 277 4.82 -8.60 -16.28
N TRP A 278 3.74 -7.92 -16.64
CA TRP A 278 3.42 -6.57 -16.16
C TRP A 278 2.62 -6.58 -14.87
N LEU A 279 2.32 -7.74 -14.31
CA LEU A 279 1.59 -7.88 -13.05
C LEU A 279 2.52 -8.37 -11.94
N CYS A 280 2.41 -7.77 -10.76
CA CYS A 280 3.14 -8.14 -9.56
C CYS A 280 2.16 -8.28 -8.41
N ALA A 281 1.88 -9.50 -7.98
CA ALA A 281 0.94 -9.76 -6.88
C ALA A 281 1.67 -9.75 -5.54
N ALA A 282 1.20 -8.95 -4.59
CA ALA A 282 1.77 -8.82 -3.25
C ALA A 282 0.78 -9.22 -2.16
N LEU A 283 1.29 -9.86 -1.11
CA LEU A 283 0.51 -10.24 0.07
C LEU A 283 1.21 -9.81 1.36
N ASN A 284 0.51 -10.04 2.48
CA ASN A 284 0.94 -9.80 3.84
C ASN A 284 1.03 -8.30 4.18
N PRO A 285 -0.12 -7.70 4.57
CA PRO A 285 -0.22 -6.31 4.99
C PRO A 285 0.83 -5.90 6.03
N VAL A 286 1.20 -4.62 6.02
CA VAL A 286 2.20 -4.04 6.93
C VAL A 286 1.51 -3.34 8.08
N VAL A 287 2.04 -3.48 9.30
CA VAL A 287 1.49 -2.88 10.52
C VAL A 287 1.76 -1.37 10.52
N MET A 288 0.71 -0.57 10.47
CA MET A 288 0.78 0.89 10.54
C MET A 288 0.58 1.43 11.95
N MET A 289 -0.19 0.71 12.77
CA MET A 289 -0.47 1.05 14.15
C MET A 289 -0.77 -0.21 14.95
N ALA A 290 -0.31 -0.26 16.19
CA ALA A 290 -0.71 -1.26 17.17
C ALA A 290 -0.90 -0.54 18.52
N GLU A 291 -2.12 -0.54 19.03
CA GLU A 291 -2.50 0.11 20.28
C GLU A 291 -2.98 -0.92 21.28
N GLN A 292 -2.65 -0.70 22.55
CA GLN A 292 -3.14 -1.49 23.66
C GLN A 292 -3.56 -0.57 24.81
N HIS A 293 -4.80 -0.72 25.28
CA HIS A 293 -5.31 -0.06 26.48
C HIS A 293 -6.00 -1.11 27.36
N GLY A 294 -5.37 -1.46 28.48
CA GLY A 294 -5.77 -2.64 29.27
C GLY A 294 -5.78 -3.91 28.39
N GLU A 295 -6.94 -4.56 28.34
CA GLU A 295 -7.20 -5.75 27.51
C GLU A 295 -7.64 -5.41 26.08
N VAL A 296 -8.02 -4.15 25.81
CA VAL A 296 -8.44 -3.73 24.48
C VAL A 296 -7.21 -3.55 23.59
N ARG A 297 -7.14 -4.33 22.53
CA ARG A 297 -6.11 -4.27 21.49
C ARG A 297 -6.70 -3.85 20.17
N ARG A 298 -5.91 -3.12 19.39
CA ARG A 298 -6.27 -2.68 18.06
C ARG A 298 -5.05 -2.59 17.18
N GLU A 299 -5.16 -3.14 15.99
CA GLU A 299 -4.15 -3.06 14.95
C GLU A 299 -4.73 -2.40 13.70
N CYS A 300 -3.89 -1.61 13.01
CA CYS A 300 -4.18 -1.08 11.69
C CYS A 300 -3.10 -1.60 10.73
N PHE A 301 -3.53 -2.22 9.63
CA PHE A 301 -2.64 -2.71 8.58
C PHE A 301 -2.87 -1.94 7.29
N THR A 302 -1.81 -1.76 6.51
CA THR A 302 -1.90 -1.21 5.15
C THR A 302 -1.56 -2.23 4.09
N SER A 303 -2.01 -1.97 2.86
CA SER A 303 -1.79 -2.80 1.69
C SER A 303 -0.31 -3.14 1.48
N PRO A 304 0.04 -4.40 1.17
CA PRO A 304 1.42 -4.79 0.85
C PRO A 304 1.94 -4.10 -0.42
N ALA A 305 1.06 -3.58 -1.28
CA ALA A 305 1.47 -2.77 -2.44
C ALA A 305 2.22 -1.49 -2.01
N PHE A 306 1.81 -0.86 -0.90
CA PHE A 306 2.57 0.27 -0.33
C PHE A 306 3.96 -0.13 0.16
N ALA A 307 4.11 -1.35 0.66
CA ALA A 307 5.42 -1.85 1.12
C ALA A 307 6.40 -2.01 -0.04
N VAL A 308 5.93 -2.61 -1.14
CA VAL A 308 6.71 -2.76 -2.38
C VAL A 308 7.06 -1.38 -2.95
N ALA A 309 6.10 -0.45 -2.96
CA ALA A 309 6.35 0.92 -3.35
C ALA A 309 7.43 1.54 -2.45
N ALA A 310 7.27 1.54 -1.13
CA ALA A 310 8.22 2.11 -0.18
C ALA A 310 9.65 1.55 -0.34
N LEU A 311 9.79 0.24 -0.58
CA LEU A 311 11.08 -0.40 -0.88
C LEU A 311 11.70 0.13 -2.18
N LEU A 312 10.91 0.29 -3.24
CA LEU A 312 11.37 0.88 -4.50
C LEU A 312 11.78 2.35 -4.33
N ALA A 313 11.06 3.16 -3.54
CA ALA A 313 11.48 4.54 -3.23
C ALA A 313 12.77 4.57 -2.44
N ALA A 314 12.87 3.74 -1.40
CA ALA A 314 14.07 3.68 -0.59
C ALA A 314 15.29 3.30 -1.47
N SER A 315 15.14 2.28 -2.32
CA SER A 315 16.16 1.90 -3.30
C SER A 315 16.54 3.09 -4.20
N PHE A 316 15.55 3.79 -4.75
CA PHE A 316 15.77 4.90 -5.67
C PHE A 316 16.40 6.12 -5.00
N ARG A 317 15.90 6.51 -3.83
CA ARG A 317 16.44 7.60 -3.00
C ARG A 317 17.91 7.35 -2.68
N ASP A 318 18.23 6.12 -2.29
CA ASP A 318 19.56 5.78 -1.76
C ASP A 318 20.56 5.48 -2.88
N THR A 319 20.12 4.95 -4.02
CA THR A 319 21.03 4.46 -5.08
C THR A 319 20.78 5.04 -6.46
N ARG A 320 19.70 5.79 -6.64
CA ARG A 320 19.17 6.23 -7.95
C ARG A 320 18.90 5.07 -8.90
N THR A 321 18.54 3.89 -8.35
CA THR A 321 18.17 2.67 -9.09
C THR A 321 17.08 1.90 -8.34
N PHE A 322 16.47 0.91 -8.97
CA PHE A 322 15.41 0.08 -8.36
C PHE A 322 15.87 -1.32 -7.94
N ALA A 323 17.15 -1.67 -8.15
CA ALA A 323 17.66 -3.02 -7.91
C ALA A 323 17.77 -3.39 -6.42
N ARG A 324 17.89 -2.41 -5.51
CA ARG A 324 18.13 -2.64 -4.08
C ARG A 324 16.82 -2.84 -3.31
N VAL A 325 16.00 -3.77 -3.78
CA VAL A 325 14.71 -4.16 -3.15
C VAL A 325 14.74 -5.54 -2.51
N VAL A 326 15.82 -6.30 -2.71
CA VAL A 326 16.03 -7.64 -2.15
C VAL A 326 17.40 -7.73 -1.47
N GLY A 327 17.51 -8.62 -0.48
CA GLY A 327 18.77 -8.93 0.19
C GLY A 327 19.17 -7.97 1.33
N PRO A 328 20.36 -8.14 1.92
CA PRO A 328 20.78 -7.39 3.10
C PRO A 328 20.77 -5.88 2.87
N GLY A 329 20.19 -5.13 3.82
CA GLY A 329 20.12 -3.67 3.75
C GLY A 329 19.17 -3.10 2.69
N SER A 330 18.33 -3.91 2.05
CA SER A 330 17.27 -3.44 1.14
C SER A 330 15.97 -3.07 1.87
N GLY A 331 15.85 -3.44 3.14
CA GLY A 331 14.62 -3.26 3.91
C GLY A 331 14.31 -1.81 4.25
N THR A 332 13.04 -1.55 4.55
CA THR A 332 12.53 -0.29 5.08
C THR A 332 11.91 -0.50 6.46
N ARG A 333 11.77 0.56 7.25
CA ARG A 333 11.18 0.49 8.59
C ARG A 333 9.66 0.66 8.51
N ALA A 334 8.91 -0.27 9.08
CA ALA A 334 7.47 -0.13 9.30
C ALA A 334 7.19 0.93 10.38
N PRO A 335 6.04 1.62 10.31
CA PRO A 335 5.63 2.56 11.34
C PRO A 335 5.38 1.92 12.72
N ALA A 336 4.98 0.65 12.76
CA ALA A 336 4.70 -0.06 14.00
C ALA A 336 5.02 -1.56 13.89
N VAL A 337 4.98 -2.24 15.03
CA VAL A 337 5.06 -3.70 15.14
C VAL A 337 3.96 -4.21 16.05
N TRP A 338 3.52 -5.45 15.84
CA TRP A 338 2.53 -6.09 16.71
C TRP A 338 2.94 -7.52 17.05
N ARG A 339 2.24 -8.14 18.02
CA ARG A 339 2.51 -9.51 18.46
C ARG A 339 1.38 -10.46 18.02
N PRO A 340 1.50 -11.10 16.84
CA PRO A 340 0.52 -12.10 16.43
C PRO A 340 0.58 -13.30 17.37
N HIS A 341 -0.58 -13.72 17.91
CA HIS A 341 -0.73 -14.96 18.68
C HIS A 341 0.29 -15.15 19.83
N ALA A 342 0.63 -14.08 20.55
CA ALA A 342 1.61 -14.06 21.64
C ALA A 342 3.04 -14.52 21.26
N ARG A 343 3.40 -14.45 19.97
CA ARG A 343 4.76 -14.63 19.48
C ARG A 343 5.57 -13.32 19.60
N SER A 344 6.84 -13.39 19.16
CA SER A 344 7.71 -12.26 18.89
C SER A 344 7.03 -11.17 18.06
N THR A 345 7.47 -9.91 18.20
CA THR A 345 6.90 -8.81 17.42
C THR A 345 7.26 -8.92 15.94
N VAL A 346 6.40 -8.43 15.06
CA VAL A 346 6.65 -8.39 13.61
C VAL A 346 6.05 -7.14 12.98
N ALA A 347 6.64 -6.69 11.87
CA ALA A 347 6.25 -5.50 11.09
C ALA A 347 5.08 -5.72 10.11
N THR A 348 4.65 -6.97 9.93
CA THR A 348 3.63 -7.41 8.97
C THR A 348 2.53 -8.21 9.69
N GLU A 349 1.39 -8.46 9.04
CA GLU A 349 0.30 -9.26 9.60
C GLU A 349 0.81 -10.62 10.09
N VAL A 350 1.62 -11.31 9.29
CA VAL A 350 2.32 -12.52 9.70
C VAL A 350 3.82 -12.40 9.44
N GLY A 351 4.66 -13.08 10.22
CA GLY A 351 6.09 -13.19 9.94
C GLY A 351 6.38 -14.37 9.03
N PHE A 352 6.81 -14.10 7.79
CA PHE A 352 7.30 -15.15 6.89
C PHE A 352 8.80 -15.38 7.06
N SER A 353 9.16 -16.64 7.21
CA SER A 353 10.52 -17.13 7.03
C SER A 353 11.03 -16.86 5.61
N LEU A 354 12.36 -16.89 5.44
CA LEU A 354 12.98 -16.79 4.13
C LEU A 354 12.48 -17.88 3.17
N HIS A 355 12.25 -19.10 3.67
CA HIS A 355 11.76 -20.22 2.87
C HIS A 355 10.34 -19.97 2.35
N GLU A 356 9.43 -19.46 3.19
CA GLU A 356 8.07 -19.10 2.78
C GLU A 356 8.07 -17.99 1.73
N GLN A 357 8.91 -16.96 1.89
CA GLN A 357 9.04 -15.91 0.88
C GLN A 357 9.60 -16.45 -0.44
N GLN A 358 10.57 -17.35 -0.42
CA GLN A 358 11.10 -18.01 -1.62
C GLN A 358 10.06 -18.90 -2.31
N ARG A 359 9.22 -19.60 -1.52
CA ARG A 359 8.09 -20.37 -2.04
C ARG A 359 7.09 -19.48 -2.76
N LEU A 360 6.66 -18.39 -2.12
CA LEU A 360 5.79 -17.39 -2.73
C LEU A 360 6.39 -16.85 -4.02
N ALA A 361 7.70 -16.59 -4.00
CA ALA A 361 8.40 -16.09 -5.17
C ALA A 361 8.38 -17.07 -6.35
N ALA A 362 8.58 -18.37 -6.10
CA ALA A 362 8.47 -19.42 -7.11
C ALA A 362 7.04 -19.53 -7.70
N ARG A 363 6.04 -19.00 -6.99
CA ARG A 363 4.64 -18.91 -7.42
C ARG A 363 4.31 -17.60 -8.13
N GLY A 364 5.29 -16.71 -8.35
CA GLY A 364 5.08 -15.40 -8.97
C GLY A 364 4.48 -14.37 -8.02
N VAL A 365 4.74 -14.51 -6.72
CA VAL A 365 4.09 -13.71 -5.68
C VAL A 365 5.12 -13.06 -4.74
N LEU A 366 4.92 -11.78 -4.46
CA LEU A 366 5.69 -10.98 -3.51
C LEU A 366 5.20 -11.26 -2.08
N GLY A 367 5.96 -12.05 -1.34
CA GLY A 367 5.77 -12.22 0.09
C GLY A 367 6.45 -11.10 0.88
N VAL A 368 5.73 -10.00 1.14
CA VAL A 368 6.23 -8.94 2.03
C VAL A 368 6.37 -9.52 3.43
N SER A 369 7.47 -9.27 4.12
CA SER A 369 7.66 -9.79 5.48
C SER A 369 8.56 -8.89 6.32
N GLY A 370 8.43 -9.00 7.65
CA GLY A 370 9.45 -8.56 8.58
C GLY A 370 10.21 -9.71 9.23
N TRP A 371 11.39 -9.39 9.77
CA TRP A 371 12.08 -10.32 10.68
C TRP A 371 11.33 -10.36 12.02
N TRP A 372 11.36 -11.52 12.68
CA TRP A 372 10.91 -11.60 14.07
C TRP A 372 11.71 -10.66 14.95
N ASP A 373 11.03 -10.02 15.89
CA ASP A 373 11.58 -9.00 16.79
C ASP A 373 12.23 -7.82 16.07
N SER A 374 11.69 -7.47 14.90
CA SER A 374 12.13 -6.34 14.08
C SER A 374 10.95 -5.56 13.52
N ASP A 375 11.18 -4.27 13.29
CA ASP A 375 10.30 -3.37 12.54
C ASP A 375 10.72 -3.24 11.07
N SER A 376 11.67 -4.05 10.60
CA SER A 376 12.08 -4.07 9.20
C SER A 376 11.05 -4.79 8.34
N VAL A 377 10.79 -4.22 7.16
CA VAL A 377 10.01 -4.80 6.07
C VAL A 377 10.95 -5.06 4.90
N LEU A 378 10.91 -6.27 4.34
CA LEU A 378 11.81 -6.73 3.29
C LEU A 378 11.12 -7.68 2.31
N LEU A 379 11.84 -7.98 1.23
CA LEU A 379 11.51 -9.01 0.25
C LEU A 379 12.70 -9.95 0.06
N ALA A 380 12.43 -11.26 0.04
CA ALA A 380 13.41 -12.25 -0.39
C ALA A 380 13.64 -12.24 -1.91
N ALA A 381 12.60 -11.90 -2.67
CA ALA A 381 12.60 -11.81 -4.12
C ALA A 381 11.51 -10.84 -4.59
N ALA A 382 11.66 -10.30 -5.80
CA ALA A 382 10.69 -9.38 -6.40
C ALA A 382 10.16 -9.89 -7.75
N PRO A 383 9.46 -11.04 -7.81
CA PRO A 383 9.00 -11.63 -9.06
C PRO A 383 7.81 -10.86 -9.66
N THR A 384 7.59 -11.03 -10.95
CA THR A 384 6.31 -10.78 -11.62
C THR A 384 5.44 -12.04 -11.53
N ALA A 385 4.16 -11.94 -11.87
CA ALA A 385 3.27 -13.10 -11.89
C ALA A 385 3.72 -14.13 -12.94
N TYR A 386 4.24 -13.67 -14.07
CA TYR A 386 4.68 -14.50 -15.18
C TYR A 386 5.67 -15.60 -14.77
N GLY A 387 5.37 -16.84 -15.15
CA GLY A 387 6.13 -18.04 -14.81
C GLY A 387 7.04 -18.55 -15.92
N GLY A 388 7.22 -17.80 -17.01
CA GLY A 388 8.08 -18.21 -18.12
C GLY A 388 9.57 -18.21 -17.77
N ARG A 389 10.38 -18.83 -18.63
CA ARG A 389 11.85 -18.97 -18.41
C ARG A 389 12.58 -17.64 -18.52
N ASP A 390 12.01 -16.69 -19.24
CA ASP A 390 12.50 -15.34 -19.46
C ASP A 390 11.88 -14.32 -18.48
N ALA A 391 11.18 -14.79 -17.44
CA ALA A 391 10.65 -13.93 -16.40
C ALA A 391 11.76 -13.09 -15.75
N THR A 392 11.52 -11.79 -15.66
CA THR A 392 12.43 -10.83 -15.03
C THR A 392 11.82 -10.26 -13.76
N PRO A 393 12.64 -9.82 -12.77
CA PRO A 393 12.12 -9.22 -11.55
C PRO A 393 11.47 -7.85 -11.83
N LEU A 394 10.65 -7.39 -10.89
CA LEU A 394 9.94 -6.09 -10.98
C LEU A 394 10.87 -4.92 -11.35
N ALA A 395 12.07 -4.85 -10.77
CA ALA A 395 13.05 -3.79 -11.09
C ALA A 395 13.47 -3.80 -12.57
N ALA A 396 13.64 -4.98 -13.17
CA ALA A 396 13.92 -5.13 -14.59
C ALA A 396 12.72 -4.71 -15.45
N GLN A 397 11.51 -5.12 -15.06
CA GLN A 397 10.29 -4.78 -15.80
C GLN A 397 10.01 -3.27 -15.78
N LEU A 398 10.27 -2.60 -14.65
CA LEU A 398 10.20 -1.14 -14.51
C LEU A 398 11.10 -0.43 -15.52
N LEU A 399 12.37 -0.83 -15.58
CA LEU A 399 13.33 -0.24 -16.52
C LEU A 399 12.99 -0.57 -17.97
N THR A 400 12.47 -1.76 -18.23
CA THR A 400 11.99 -2.18 -19.56
C THR A 400 10.87 -1.25 -20.04
N GLY A 401 9.85 -1.04 -19.21
CA GLY A 401 8.75 -0.13 -19.54
C GLY A 401 9.23 1.30 -19.80
N ARG A 402 10.11 1.81 -18.93
CA ARG A 402 10.70 3.14 -19.06
C ARG A 402 11.50 3.30 -20.37
N LEU A 403 12.30 2.29 -20.75
CA LEU A 403 13.06 2.25 -22.00
C LEU A 403 12.16 2.25 -23.23
N VAL A 404 11.11 1.43 -23.23
CA VAL A 404 10.18 1.33 -24.38
C VAL A 404 9.44 2.65 -24.58
N ARG A 405 8.90 3.25 -23.51
CA ARG A 405 8.18 4.54 -23.59
C ARG A 405 9.10 5.68 -24.06
N MET A 406 10.34 5.70 -23.59
CA MET A 406 11.36 6.64 -24.07
C MET A 406 11.67 6.43 -25.56
N ALA A 407 11.88 5.18 -25.97
CA ALA A 407 12.18 4.85 -27.36
C ALA A 407 11.02 5.24 -28.30
N GLN A 408 9.77 5.04 -27.88
CA GLN A 408 8.58 5.49 -28.61
C GLN A 408 8.61 7.00 -28.81
N GLU A 409 8.77 7.78 -27.74
CA GLU A 409 8.79 9.24 -27.83
C GLU A 409 9.94 9.76 -28.72
N ILE A 410 11.15 9.20 -28.56
CA ILE A 410 12.29 9.58 -29.40
C ILE A 410 11.94 9.33 -30.87
N THR A 411 11.43 8.14 -31.17
CA THR A 411 11.10 7.72 -32.53
C THR A 411 10.05 8.65 -33.16
N GLU A 412 9.07 9.11 -32.39
CA GLU A 412 8.06 10.07 -32.86
C GLU A 412 8.62 11.47 -33.13
N ARG A 413 9.72 11.85 -32.47
CA ARG A 413 10.37 13.16 -32.60
C ARG A 413 11.56 13.17 -33.55
N LEU A 414 11.96 12.02 -34.09
CA LEU A 414 13.10 11.95 -35.00
C LEU A 414 12.79 12.70 -36.30
N PRO A 415 13.71 13.56 -36.80
CA PRO A 415 13.54 14.20 -38.09
C PRO A 415 13.46 13.18 -39.23
N VAL A 416 12.59 13.45 -40.22
CA VAL A 416 12.53 12.66 -41.44
C VAL A 416 13.90 12.65 -42.11
N GLY A 417 14.46 11.47 -42.36
CA GLY A 417 15.78 11.33 -42.99
C GLY A 417 16.96 11.44 -42.02
N ALA A 418 16.76 11.39 -40.71
CA ALA A 418 17.84 11.32 -39.73
C ALA A 418 18.85 10.20 -40.08
N SER A 419 20.15 10.55 -40.06
CA SER A 419 21.20 9.57 -40.34
C SER A 419 21.28 8.52 -39.23
N PRO A 420 21.75 7.29 -39.52
CA PRO A 420 21.92 6.26 -38.50
C PRO A 420 22.75 6.71 -37.28
N ASP A 421 23.82 7.47 -37.52
CA ASP A 421 24.68 8.01 -36.46
C ASP A 421 23.96 9.04 -35.59
N ALA A 422 23.15 9.90 -36.20
CA ALA A 422 22.34 10.88 -35.47
C ALA A 422 21.29 10.17 -34.60
N VAL A 423 20.62 9.14 -35.13
CA VAL A 423 19.66 8.32 -34.37
C VAL A 423 20.35 7.67 -33.18
N SER A 424 21.47 6.98 -33.40
CA SER A 424 22.24 6.33 -32.33
C SER A 424 22.66 7.33 -31.24
N ALA A 425 23.19 8.50 -31.63
CA ALA A 425 23.60 9.55 -30.70
C ALA A 425 22.43 10.16 -29.90
N VAL A 426 21.22 10.23 -30.47
CA VAL A 426 20.02 10.67 -29.74
C VAL A 426 19.62 9.63 -28.69
N PHE A 427 19.60 8.35 -29.04
CA PHE A 427 19.27 7.28 -28.10
C PHE A 427 20.26 7.20 -26.93
N THR A 428 21.56 7.29 -27.20
CA THR A 428 22.59 7.29 -26.15
C THR A 428 22.41 8.45 -25.17
N ARG A 429 22.26 9.68 -25.68
CA ARG A 429 22.05 10.87 -24.82
C ARG A 429 20.74 10.81 -24.04
N ALA A 430 19.69 10.28 -24.65
CA ALA A 430 18.41 10.12 -23.98
C ALA A 430 18.49 9.08 -22.85
N ALA A 431 19.20 7.96 -23.06
CA ALA A 431 19.45 6.98 -22.01
C ALA A 431 20.16 7.61 -20.81
N GLU A 432 21.18 8.44 -21.05
CA GLU A 432 21.91 9.16 -20.00
C GLU A 432 21.03 10.13 -19.21
N ALA A 433 20.10 10.81 -19.88
CA ALA A 433 19.22 11.79 -19.26
C ALA A 433 18.00 11.18 -18.56
N PHE A 434 17.50 10.05 -19.06
CA PHE A 434 16.18 9.52 -18.69
C PHE A 434 16.24 8.28 -17.81
N LEU A 435 17.32 7.48 -17.92
CA LEU A 435 17.44 6.26 -17.13
C LEU A 435 18.05 6.55 -15.76
N PRO A 436 17.48 5.99 -14.70
CA PRO A 436 18.04 6.12 -13.37
C PRO A 436 19.22 5.16 -13.23
N MET A 437 20.40 5.65 -13.58
CA MET A 437 21.62 4.86 -13.57
C MET A 437 22.44 5.07 -12.28
N GLY A 438 22.24 6.18 -11.56
CA GLY A 438 23.10 6.54 -10.45
C GLY A 438 24.53 6.86 -10.87
N PRO A 439 25.39 7.32 -9.94
CA PRO A 439 26.72 7.78 -10.27
C PRO A 439 27.60 6.65 -10.82
N GLY A 440 28.24 6.89 -11.96
CA GLY A 440 29.24 5.99 -12.56
C GLY A 440 28.68 4.72 -13.22
N LYS A 441 27.36 4.55 -13.32
CA LYS A 441 26.76 3.42 -14.06
C LYS A 441 26.30 3.89 -15.44
N SER A 442 26.38 3.00 -16.42
CA SER A 442 25.90 3.24 -17.78
C SER A 442 25.03 2.09 -18.28
N CYS A 443 24.02 2.43 -19.06
CA CYS A 443 23.19 1.52 -19.83
C CYS A 443 23.69 1.57 -21.28
N GLN A 444 23.97 0.41 -21.86
CA GLN A 444 24.26 0.35 -23.29
C GLN A 444 22.92 0.37 -24.03
N LEU A 445 22.55 1.53 -24.59
CA LEU A 445 21.37 1.68 -25.44
C LEU A 445 21.82 2.09 -26.84
N GLN A 446 21.34 1.37 -27.85
CA GLN A 446 21.62 1.66 -29.26
C GLN A 446 20.33 1.64 -30.06
N GLY A 447 20.10 2.70 -30.84
CA GLY A 447 19.04 2.75 -31.85
C GLY A 447 19.67 2.69 -33.24
N ARG A 448 19.19 1.79 -34.10
CA ARG A 448 19.65 1.64 -35.49
C ARG A 448 18.47 1.64 -36.45
N VAL A 449 18.54 2.47 -37.48
CA VAL A 449 17.54 2.45 -38.56
C VAL A 449 17.71 1.18 -39.39
N VAL A 450 16.64 0.41 -39.54
CA VAL A 450 16.58 -0.82 -40.32
C VAL A 450 15.42 -0.77 -41.34
N PRO A 451 15.59 -1.33 -42.55
CA PRO A 451 14.51 -1.47 -43.52
C PRO A 451 13.56 -2.62 -43.13
N THR A 452 12.25 -2.45 -43.30
CA THR A 452 11.24 -3.47 -42.96
C THR A 452 10.69 -4.25 -44.17
N GLY A 453 11.36 -4.20 -45.32
CA GLY A 453 11.04 -5.01 -46.50
C GLY A 453 10.03 -4.39 -47.48
N ASN A 454 9.28 -3.36 -47.07
CA ASN A 454 8.26 -2.69 -47.90
C ASN A 454 8.63 -1.22 -48.27
N GLY A 455 9.90 -0.86 -48.20
CA GLY A 455 10.36 0.54 -48.33
C GLY A 455 10.15 1.41 -47.08
N GLU A 456 9.43 0.87 -46.09
CA GLU A 456 9.33 1.46 -44.75
C GLU A 456 10.63 1.31 -43.96
N ARG A 457 10.85 2.26 -43.06
CA ARG A 457 12.00 2.29 -42.14
C ARG A 457 11.50 2.12 -40.72
N SER A 458 12.29 1.47 -39.89
CA SER A 458 12.03 1.33 -38.46
C SER A 458 13.30 1.57 -37.67
N VAL A 459 13.18 1.87 -36.37
CA VAL A 459 14.31 1.89 -35.45
C VAL A 459 14.33 0.57 -34.69
N HIS A 460 15.39 -0.21 -34.91
CA HIS A 460 15.73 -1.33 -34.06
C HIS A 460 16.47 -0.82 -32.82
N VAL A 461 15.93 -1.09 -31.64
CA VAL A 461 16.46 -0.66 -30.35
C VAL A 461 17.01 -1.85 -29.62
N ARG A 462 18.26 -1.74 -29.16
CA ARG A 462 18.95 -2.73 -28.33
C ARG A 462 19.40 -2.10 -27.03
N ALA A 463 19.02 -2.69 -25.90
CA ALA A 463 19.44 -2.27 -24.57
C ALA A 463 20.03 -3.43 -23.77
N ALA A 464 21.11 -3.17 -23.03
CA ALA A 464 21.66 -4.11 -22.05
C ALA A 464 21.67 -3.48 -20.65
N LEU A 465 20.91 -4.06 -19.73
CA LEU A 465 20.82 -3.65 -18.33
C LEU A 465 21.65 -4.60 -17.46
N ARG A 466 22.50 -4.02 -16.62
CA ARG A 466 23.33 -4.77 -15.68
C ARG A 466 22.55 -5.11 -14.40
N PRO A 467 22.96 -6.16 -13.65
CA PRO A 467 22.31 -6.53 -12.40
C PRO A 467 22.22 -5.40 -11.36
N GLU A 468 23.18 -4.47 -11.34
CA GLU A 468 23.18 -3.34 -10.38
C GLU A 468 22.11 -2.28 -10.69
N LEU A 469 21.43 -2.39 -11.84
CA LEU A 469 20.32 -1.53 -12.26
C LEU A 469 18.99 -2.26 -12.18
N ALA A 470 18.95 -3.51 -12.66
CA ALA A 470 17.73 -4.28 -12.88
C ALA A 470 17.54 -5.47 -11.92
N GLY A 471 18.49 -5.72 -11.01
CA GLY A 471 18.51 -6.90 -10.13
C GLY A 471 18.95 -8.20 -10.84
N THR A 472 18.95 -8.20 -12.17
CA THR A 472 19.45 -9.28 -13.03
C THR A 472 20.03 -8.69 -14.32
N HIS A 473 20.74 -9.49 -15.11
CA HIS A 473 21.16 -9.09 -16.44
C HIS A 473 19.99 -9.20 -17.43
N VAL A 474 19.68 -8.13 -18.14
CA VAL A 474 18.57 -8.09 -19.12
C VAL A 474 19.08 -7.56 -20.45
N GLN A 475 18.72 -8.24 -21.53
CA GLN A 475 18.88 -7.74 -22.89
C GLN A 475 17.50 -7.53 -23.50
N LEU A 476 17.28 -6.34 -24.04
CA LEU A 476 16.04 -5.95 -24.69
C LEU A 476 16.33 -5.64 -26.14
N GLU A 477 15.55 -6.22 -27.03
CA GLU A 477 15.62 -5.99 -28.47
C GLU A 477 14.20 -5.86 -29.01
N PHE A 478 13.90 -4.71 -29.62
CA PHE A 478 12.58 -4.45 -30.20
C PHE A 478 12.69 -3.47 -31.37
N THR A 479 11.64 -3.38 -32.18
CA THR A 479 11.62 -2.54 -33.38
C THR A 479 10.41 -1.61 -33.33
N LEU A 480 10.64 -0.32 -33.58
CA LEU A 480 9.59 0.70 -33.63
C LEU A 480 9.47 1.29 -35.03
N PRO A 481 8.25 1.47 -35.57
CA PRO A 481 8.06 2.09 -36.88
C PRO A 481 8.50 3.55 -36.87
N LEU A 482 9.21 4.00 -37.91
CA LEU A 482 9.45 5.42 -38.14
C LEU A 482 8.26 6.03 -38.87
N ARG A 483 7.87 7.26 -38.51
CA ARG A 483 6.91 8.02 -39.32
C ARG A 483 7.55 8.30 -40.69
N GLY A 484 6.79 8.00 -41.75
CA GLY A 484 7.19 8.15 -43.15
C GLY A 484 7.46 9.59 -43.55
#